data_AF-A4BTF3-F1
#
_entry.id   AF-A4BTF3-F1
#
_cell.length_a   1.000
_cell.length_b   1.000
_cell.length_c   1.000
_cell.angle_alpha   90.00
_cell.angle_beta   90.00
_cell.angle_gamma   90.00
#
_symmetry.space_group_name_H-M   'P 1'
#
loop_
_entity.id
_entity.type
_entity.pdbx_description
1 polymer ?
#
loop_
_entity_poly.entity_id
_entity_poly.type
_entity_poly.pdbx_seq_one_letter_code
_entity_poly.pdbx_strand_id
1 'polypeptide(L)'
;MLLLIFGSCAYSPFTEAADNLKIKISGIDDELLNNVQVFLSIAQENKTVEKKIPDRKVQELHRRATGEIKQALQPFGYYQPIIDSSLEKKENVWKARYKINKGPPTRIRKVEIRLTGEGRDAPSIRKALKSVKIAVGQRLRQQKYTILKHDLQEAAYAIGYLDAKYSRSQILVNPDKQRAEIYLILDTGPRYYFGDITIDQDILNPSFVDKFVQIQYGDPFESDRLIDLQFALTDSDYFSHVELQASQDKAQNQHVPVSIKTEPKKPQKYRISGGFGTDTGPRVGLGVLFRRVTRTGHQFRTDLEVSQITLRLGSQYKIPIGNIASEYLDFTATVERAIIADAISLQYTIGSSLNQDWLGGRRRLSLDFRRERFSFGNNSAQTANLLIPGISYSRQVADDPLFTRKGYSVALDLHGAAQPALSSTSFLQTHLSGQGVLPWAKRGRLLLRVDYGATVTTDFDKLPPSQRFYAGGARSVRGYAFRTLSPENEDGDDIGGRYLLVGSVEADYLLIGDFGAAVFFDAGDATLDPSFSLKRGVGGGLRYRSPVGMVRLDVAHPLDSNDAFRIHFSIGPDI
;
A
#
# COMPACT_ATOMS: atom_id res chain seq x y z
N MET A 1 0.20 -25.54 -42.74
CA MET A 1 1.47 -26.29 -42.75
C MET A 1 2.03 -26.25 -41.35
N LEU A 2 2.14 -27.43 -40.74
CA LEU A 2 2.78 -27.86 -39.50
C LEU A 2 3.41 -26.84 -38.50
N LEU A 3 3.08 -27.07 -37.22
CA LEU A 3 3.94 -27.07 -36.01
C LEU A 3 4.52 -25.75 -35.46
N LEU A 4 4.08 -25.34 -34.25
CA LEU A 4 4.81 -25.48 -32.97
C LEU A 4 4.16 -24.62 -31.88
N ILE A 5 3.44 -25.29 -30.98
CA ILE A 5 2.96 -24.73 -29.70
C ILE A 5 4.05 -25.04 -28.67
N PHE A 6 4.77 -24.02 -28.20
CA PHE A 6 5.59 -24.13 -26.99
C PHE A 6 4.67 -23.96 -25.78
N GLY A 7 4.28 -25.09 -25.19
CA GLY A 7 3.60 -25.15 -23.91
C GLY A 7 4.53 -24.74 -22.77
N SER A 8 4.02 -23.88 -21.90
CA SER A 8 4.67 -23.46 -20.67
C SER A 8 4.93 -24.64 -19.74
N CYS A 9 6.20 -24.85 -19.37
CA CYS A 9 6.59 -25.66 -18.23
C CYS A 9 6.08 -25.00 -16.94
N ALA A 10 4.96 -25.50 -16.41
CA ALA A 10 4.66 -25.40 -15.00
C ALA A 10 5.43 -26.53 -14.30
N TYR A 11 6.61 -26.20 -13.74
CA TYR A 11 7.26 -27.06 -12.76
C TYR A 11 6.41 -27.04 -11.48
N SER A 12 5.46 -27.97 -11.38
CA SER A 12 5.01 -28.45 -10.09
C SER A 12 6.10 -29.37 -9.55
N PRO A 13 6.58 -29.23 -8.30
CA PRO A 13 7.38 -30.28 -7.70
C PRO A 13 6.47 -31.50 -7.58
N PHE A 14 6.66 -32.47 -8.48
CA PHE A 14 6.11 -33.80 -8.30
C PHE A 14 6.70 -34.34 -7.00
N THR A 15 5.86 -34.43 -5.97
CA THR A 15 6.12 -35.31 -4.85
C THR A 15 6.01 -36.72 -5.43
N GLU A 16 7.15 -37.34 -5.74
CA GLU A 16 7.23 -38.72 -6.19
C GLU A 16 6.60 -39.61 -5.12
N ALA A 17 5.52 -40.31 -5.50
CA ALA A 17 4.88 -41.27 -4.62
C ALA A 17 5.79 -42.49 -4.45
N ALA A 18 5.76 -43.15 -3.29
CA ALA A 18 6.57 -44.36 -3.05
C ALA A 18 6.32 -45.42 -4.15
N ASP A 19 7.40 -45.95 -4.74
CA ASP A 19 7.34 -46.86 -5.90
C ASP A 19 6.55 -48.15 -5.62
N ASN A 20 6.43 -48.51 -4.34
CA ASN A 20 5.81 -49.76 -3.89
C ASN A 20 4.39 -49.62 -3.30
N LEU A 21 3.73 -48.46 -3.41
CA LEU A 21 2.37 -48.26 -2.87
C LEU A 21 1.48 -47.36 -3.75
N LYS A 22 0.32 -47.88 -4.16
CA LYS A 22 -0.73 -47.14 -4.87
C LYS A 22 -2.00 -47.09 -4.05
N ILE A 23 -2.50 -45.89 -3.80
CA ILE A 23 -3.71 -45.64 -3.00
C ILE A 23 -4.82 -45.14 -3.93
N LYS A 24 -6.00 -45.77 -3.86
CA LYS A 24 -7.20 -45.31 -4.58
C LYS A 24 -8.34 -45.10 -3.59
N ILE A 25 -8.79 -43.85 -3.48
CA ILE A 25 -9.94 -43.45 -2.66
C ILE A 25 -11.08 -43.06 -3.61
N SER A 26 -12.30 -43.50 -3.34
CA SER A 26 -13.47 -43.24 -4.21
C SER A 26 -14.78 -43.20 -3.41
N GLY A 27 -15.83 -42.60 -3.97
CA GLY A 27 -17.17 -42.55 -3.37
C GLY A 27 -17.50 -41.27 -2.58
N ILE A 28 -16.62 -40.27 -2.60
CA ILE A 28 -16.78 -38.97 -1.96
C ILE A 28 -16.39 -37.84 -2.93
N ASP A 29 -16.85 -36.62 -2.64
CA ASP A 29 -16.54 -35.40 -3.40
C ASP A 29 -15.13 -34.86 -3.08
N ASP A 30 -14.66 -33.88 -3.86
CA ASP A 30 -13.29 -33.35 -3.77
C ASP A 30 -12.98 -32.71 -2.41
N GLU A 31 -13.96 -32.05 -1.77
CA GLU A 31 -13.82 -31.44 -0.43
C GLU A 31 -13.46 -32.51 0.61
N LEU A 32 -14.23 -33.60 0.63
CA LEU A 32 -14.00 -34.73 1.54
C LEU A 32 -12.74 -35.52 1.16
N LEU A 33 -12.48 -35.71 -0.14
CA LEU A 33 -11.33 -36.45 -0.63
C LEU A 33 -10.02 -35.79 -0.18
N ASN A 34 -9.92 -34.47 -0.33
CA ASN A 34 -8.76 -33.71 0.12
C ASN A 34 -8.55 -33.85 1.64
N ASN A 35 -9.62 -33.74 2.44
CA ASN A 35 -9.50 -33.89 3.89
C ASN A 35 -9.07 -35.31 4.28
N VAL A 36 -9.67 -36.34 3.66
CA VAL A 36 -9.29 -37.74 3.90
C VAL A 36 -7.82 -37.95 3.54
N GLN A 37 -7.33 -37.46 2.40
CA GLN A 37 -5.93 -37.59 2.02
C GLN A 37 -4.96 -36.94 3.01
N VAL A 38 -5.35 -35.80 3.59
CA VAL A 38 -4.53 -35.12 4.61
C VAL A 38 -4.52 -35.91 5.92
N PHE A 39 -5.64 -36.51 6.31
CA PHE A 39 -5.77 -37.24 7.57
C PHE A 39 -5.23 -38.67 7.53
N LEU A 40 -5.09 -39.26 6.35
CA LEU A 40 -4.75 -40.66 6.17
C LEU A 40 -3.24 -40.87 6.27
N SER A 41 -2.78 -41.55 7.32
CA SER A 41 -1.35 -41.80 7.56
C SER A 41 -0.71 -42.57 6.40
N ILE A 42 -1.45 -43.52 5.80
CA ILE A 42 -0.96 -44.27 4.63
C ILE A 42 -0.74 -43.38 3.40
N ALA A 43 -1.50 -42.29 3.26
CA ALA A 43 -1.36 -41.34 2.16
C ALA A 43 -0.27 -40.31 2.41
N GLN A 44 -0.06 -39.91 3.67
CA GLN A 44 1.06 -39.05 4.07
C GLN A 44 2.39 -39.76 3.89
N GLU A 45 2.49 -41.02 4.32
CA GLU A 45 3.69 -41.85 4.13
C GLU A 45 3.95 -42.18 2.65
N ASN A 46 2.90 -42.17 1.82
CA ASN A 46 3.07 -42.35 0.38
C ASN A 46 3.63 -41.10 -0.33
N LYS A 47 3.73 -39.96 0.37
CA LYS A 47 4.24 -38.68 -0.16
C LYS A 47 5.63 -38.33 0.39
N THR A 48 6.17 -39.10 1.33
CA THR A 48 7.53 -38.94 1.83
C THR A 48 8.56 -39.43 0.81
N VAL A 49 9.78 -38.90 0.87
CA VAL A 49 10.88 -39.13 -0.10
C VAL A 49 11.43 -40.58 -0.06
N GLU A 50 10.94 -41.42 0.84
CA GLU A 50 11.38 -42.81 0.94
C GLU A 50 10.91 -43.63 -0.28
N LYS A 51 11.87 -44.14 -1.05
CA LYS A 51 11.63 -44.94 -2.27
C LYS A 51 10.84 -46.24 -2.03
N LYS A 52 10.76 -46.73 -0.78
CA LYS A 52 10.08 -47.99 -0.47
C LYS A 52 9.61 -48.09 0.98
N ILE A 53 8.30 -48.14 1.20
CA ILE A 53 7.71 -48.33 2.53
C ILE A 53 7.79 -49.81 2.93
N PRO A 54 8.28 -50.18 4.14
CA PRO A 54 8.32 -51.57 4.59
C PRO A 54 6.95 -52.25 4.60
N ASP A 55 6.86 -53.51 4.15
CA ASP A 55 5.59 -54.24 4.03
C ASP A 55 4.77 -54.25 5.34
N ARG A 56 5.43 -54.49 6.47
CA ARG A 56 4.81 -54.48 7.80
C ARG A 56 4.21 -53.11 8.14
N LYS A 57 4.84 -52.03 7.69
CA LYS A 57 4.38 -50.65 7.88
C LYS A 57 3.15 -50.37 7.01
N VAL A 58 3.15 -50.80 5.75
CA VAL A 58 1.97 -50.68 4.87
C VAL A 58 0.75 -51.38 5.45
N GLN A 59 0.92 -52.61 5.94
CA GLN A 59 -0.16 -53.37 6.58
C GLN A 59 -0.66 -52.71 7.88
N GLU A 60 0.26 -52.16 8.69
CA GLU A 60 -0.09 -51.38 9.88
C GLU A 60 -0.93 -50.15 9.54
N LEU A 61 -0.46 -49.33 8.58
CA LEU A 61 -1.14 -48.12 8.14
C LEU A 61 -2.50 -48.44 7.52
N HIS A 62 -2.60 -49.52 6.74
CA HIS A 62 -3.87 -49.97 6.16
C HIS A 62 -4.90 -50.34 7.23
N ARG A 63 -4.49 -51.02 8.30
CA ARG A 63 -5.36 -51.41 9.42
C ARG A 63 -5.91 -50.19 10.18
N ARG A 64 -5.15 -49.09 10.23
CA ARG A 64 -5.58 -47.82 10.85
C ARG A 64 -6.45 -46.98 9.91
N ALA A 65 -6.23 -47.07 8.61
CA ALA A 65 -6.85 -46.25 7.59
C ALA A 65 -8.39 -46.17 7.70
N THR A 66 -9.09 -47.28 7.96
CA THR A 66 -10.55 -47.25 8.10
C THR A 66 -11.02 -46.38 9.27
N GLY A 67 -10.28 -46.37 10.39
CA GLY A 67 -10.57 -45.50 11.53
C GLY A 67 -10.23 -44.03 11.24
N GLU A 68 -9.10 -43.78 10.58
CA GLU A 68 -8.66 -42.45 10.15
C GLU A 68 -9.65 -41.82 9.16
N ILE A 69 -10.14 -42.60 8.18
CA ILE A 69 -11.16 -42.16 7.22
C ILE A 69 -12.46 -41.81 7.96
N LYS A 70 -12.89 -42.63 8.93
CA LYS A 70 -14.08 -42.32 9.75
C LYS A 70 -13.91 -40.99 10.47
N GLN A 71 -12.77 -40.76 11.12
CA GLN A 71 -12.48 -39.50 11.81
C GLN A 71 -12.42 -38.30 10.85
N ALA A 72 -11.81 -38.46 9.68
CA ALA A 72 -11.70 -37.41 8.67
C ALA A 72 -13.05 -36.95 8.13
N LEU A 73 -14.08 -37.79 8.20
CA LEU A 73 -15.42 -37.46 7.69
C LEU A 73 -16.32 -36.80 8.76
N GLN A 74 -16.00 -36.94 10.05
CA GLN A 74 -16.78 -36.38 11.16
C GLN A 74 -16.91 -34.84 11.14
N PRO A 75 -15.86 -34.05 10.85
CA PRO A 75 -15.98 -32.58 10.76
C PRO A 75 -17.02 -32.10 9.75
N PHE A 76 -17.32 -32.93 8.74
CA PHE A 76 -18.28 -32.63 7.68
C PHE A 76 -19.69 -33.18 7.97
N GLY A 77 -19.88 -33.82 9.12
CA GLY A 77 -21.17 -34.33 9.58
C GLY A 77 -21.43 -35.79 9.25
N TYR A 78 -20.42 -36.57 8.87
CA TYR A 78 -20.58 -37.99 8.53
C TYR A 78 -19.96 -38.88 9.60
N TYR A 79 -20.80 -39.42 10.49
CA TYR A 79 -20.36 -40.17 11.68
C TYR A 79 -20.47 -41.69 11.54
N GLN A 80 -21.26 -42.17 10.59
CA GLN A 80 -21.44 -43.59 10.31
C GLN A 80 -21.14 -43.95 8.85
N PRO A 81 -19.97 -43.59 8.29
CA PRO A 81 -19.61 -44.01 6.95
C PRO A 81 -19.28 -45.51 6.91
N ILE A 82 -19.60 -46.16 5.80
CA ILE A 82 -19.20 -47.53 5.48
C ILE A 82 -17.99 -47.43 4.55
N ILE A 83 -16.88 -48.08 4.92
CA ILE A 83 -15.65 -48.08 4.15
C ILE A 83 -15.32 -49.52 3.77
N ASP A 84 -15.39 -49.82 2.47
CA ASP A 84 -14.89 -51.07 1.93
C ASP A 84 -13.38 -50.88 1.65
N SER A 85 -12.56 -51.52 2.47
CA SER A 85 -11.09 -51.45 2.38
C SER A 85 -10.50 -52.77 1.87
N SER A 86 -9.60 -52.70 0.89
CA SER A 86 -8.83 -53.87 0.43
C SER A 86 -7.35 -53.53 0.27
N LEU A 87 -6.49 -54.47 0.60
CA LEU A 87 -5.04 -54.38 0.41
C LEU A 87 -4.54 -55.60 -0.37
N GLU A 88 -3.98 -55.38 -1.56
CA GLU A 88 -3.43 -56.43 -2.42
C GLU A 88 -1.96 -56.14 -2.74
N LYS A 89 -1.11 -57.17 -2.78
CA LYS A 89 0.26 -57.05 -3.27
C LYS A 89 0.38 -57.75 -4.63
N LYS A 90 0.78 -57.03 -5.67
CA LYS A 90 1.11 -57.59 -7.00
C LYS A 90 2.43 -57.02 -7.47
N GLU A 91 3.33 -57.87 -7.98
CA GLU A 91 4.62 -57.45 -8.57
C GLU A 91 5.42 -56.50 -7.65
N ASN A 92 5.44 -56.81 -6.35
CA ASN A 92 6.10 -56.02 -5.31
C ASN A 92 5.52 -54.61 -5.03
N VAL A 93 4.33 -54.30 -5.58
CA VAL A 93 3.59 -53.06 -5.33
C VAL A 93 2.32 -53.35 -4.55
N TRP A 94 2.11 -52.64 -3.45
CA TRP A 94 0.87 -52.65 -2.68
C TRP A 94 -0.19 -51.77 -3.35
N LYS A 95 -1.41 -52.28 -3.47
CA LYS A 95 -2.59 -51.55 -3.93
C LYS A 95 -3.61 -51.48 -2.80
N ALA A 96 -3.68 -50.32 -2.15
CA ALA A 96 -4.69 -50.02 -1.13
C ALA A 96 -5.89 -49.33 -1.78
N ARG A 97 -7.08 -49.92 -1.66
CA ARG A 97 -8.33 -49.33 -2.16
C ARG A 97 -9.28 -49.07 -1.01
N TYR A 98 -9.87 -47.89 -1.00
CA TYR A 98 -10.87 -47.45 -0.03
C TYR A 98 -12.08 -46.90 -0.78
N LYS A 99 -13.17 -47.65 -0.80
CA LYS A 99 -14.46 -47.20 -1.34
C LYS A 99 -15.32 -46.75 -0.19
N ILE A 100 -15.66 -45.45 -0.18
CA ILE A 100 -16.32 -44.79 0.93
C ILE A 100 -17.78 -44.55 0.55
N ASN A 101 -18.70 -45.08 1.34
CA ASN A 101 -20.08 -44.63 1.36
C ASN A 101 -20.28 -43.77 2.61
N LYS A 102 -20.43 -42.46 2.40
CA LYS A 102 -20.56 -41.48 3.49
C LYS A 102 -21.82 -41.67 4.35
N GLY A 103 -22.82 -42.38 3.83
CA GLY A 103 -24.11 -42.53 4.49
C GLY A 103 -24.87 -41.20 4.59
N PRO A 104 -26.03 -41.20 5.27
CA PRO A 104 -26.78 -40.00 5.54
C PRO A 104 -26.01 -39.05 6.48
N PRO A 105 -26.14 -37.73 6.29
CA PRO A 105 -25.47 -36.75 7.13
C PRO A 105 -26.16 -36.59 8.49
N THR A 106 -25.35 -36.39 9.54
CA THR A 106 -25.83 -35.91 10.84
C THR A 106 -26.45 -34.52 10.69
N ARG A 107 -27.71 -34.37 11.09
CA ARG A 107 -28.44 -33.10 11.02
C ARG A 107 -28.58 -32.46 12.39
N ILE A 108 -28.53 -31.13 12.41
CA ILE A 108 -28.66 -30.33 13.62
C ILE A 108 -30.14 -30.33 14.06
N ARG A 109 -30.43 -30.80 15.27
CA ARG A 109 -31.78 -30.83 15.84
C ARG A 109 -32.05 -29.65 16.77
N LYS A 110 -31.03 -29.15 17.45
CA LYS A 110 -31.11 -28.01 18.37
C LYS A 110 -29.90 -27.11 18.23
N VAL A 111 -30.14 -25.80 18.24
CA VAL A 111 -29.11 -24.75 18.23
C VAL A 111 -29.45 -23.79 19.37
N GLU A 112 -28.53 -23.67 20.32
CA GLU A 112 -28.62 -22.72 21.42
C GLU A 112 -27.36 -21.86 21.42
N ILE A 113 -27.45 -20.71 20.76
CA ILE A 113 -26.38 -19.71 20.69
C ILE A 113 -26.87 -18.47 21.42
N ARG A 114 -26.20 -18.10 22.51
CA ARG A 114 -26.61 -16.96 23.36
C ARG A 114 -25.39 -16.12 23.74
N LEU A 115 -25.64 -14.82 23.87
CA LEU A 115 -24.69 -13.85 24.41
C LEU A 115 -25.23 -13.37 25.76
N THR A 116 -24.40 -13.39 26.80
CA THR A 116 -24.67 -12.85 28.13
C THR A 116 -23.60 -11.85 28.53
N GLY A 117 -23.79 -11.15 29.64
CA GLY A 117 -22.88 -10.09 30.08
C GLY A 117 -23.21 -8.73 29.47
N GLU A 118 -22.40 -7.73 29.80
CA GLU A 118 -22.59 -6.33 29.42
C GLU A 118 -22.49 -6.12 27.90
N GLY A 119 -21.63 -6.89 27.22
CA GLY A 119 -21.37 -6.80 25.78
C GLY A 119 -22.37 -7.53 24.88
N ARG A 120 -23.43 -8.12 25.44
CA ARG A 120 -24.39 -8.93 24.67
C ARG A 120 -25.04 -8.20 23.48
N ASP A 121 -25.12 -6.88 23.55
CA ASP A 121 -25.77 -6.01 22.56
C ASP A 121 -24.76 -5.24 21.68
N ALA A 122 -23.45 -5.46 21.87
CA ALA A 122 -22.41 -4.77 21.12
C ALA A 122 -22.51 -5.05 19.59
N PRO A 123 -22.49 -4.02 18.73
CA PRO A 123 -22.67 -4.17 17.28
C PRO A 123 -21.68 -5.12 16.60
N SER A 124 -20.40 -5.08 16.98
CA SER A 124 -19.34 -5.94 16.42
C SER A 124 -19.57 -7.42 16.77
N ILE A 125 -19.90 -7.72 18.03
CA ILE A 125 -20.23 -9.09 18.47
C ILE A 125 -21.51 -9.59 17.78
N ARG A 126 -22.53 -8.74 17.64
CA ARG A 126 -23.77 -9.06 16.90
C ARG A 126 -23.51 -9.28 15.41
N LYS A 127 -22.55 -8.59 14.81
CA LYS A 127 -22.09 -8.81 13.44
C LYS A 127 -21.38 -10.16 13.31
N ALA A 128 -20.47 -10.49 14.24
CA ALA A 128 -19.81 -11.79 14.31
C ALA A 128 -20.82 -12.93 14.49
N LEU A 129 -21.87 -12.76 15.31
CA LEU A 129 -22.94 -13.75 15.45
C LEU A 129 -23.63 -14.10 14.13
N LYS A 130 -23.67 -13.14 13.20
CA LYS A 130 -24.27 -13.29 11.86
C LYS A 130 -23.28 -13.77 10.80
N SER A 131 -21.98 -13.89 11.10
CA SER A 131 -20.95 -14.30 10.14
C SER A 131 -21.18 -15.73 9.63
N VAL A 132 -21.61 -16.62 10.52
CA VAL A 132 -21.85 -18.03 10.20
C VAL A 132 -23.30 -18.43 10.50
N LYS A 133 -24.02 -18.82 9.44
CA LYS A 133 -25.37 -19.39 9.59
C LYS A 133 -25.31 -20.84 10.05
N ILE A 134 -25.82 -21.08 11.26
CA ILE A 134 -26.07 -22.40 11.87
C ILE A 134 -27.55 -22.48 12.22
N ALA A 135 -28.29 -23.40 11.61
CA ALA A 135 -29.73 -23.54 11.82
C ALA A 135 -30.15 -25.00 11.98
N VAL A 136 -31.28 -25.22 12.66
CA VAL A 136 -31.93 -26.53 12.78
C VAL A 136 -32.26 -27.09 11.39
N GLY A 137 -32.05 -28.40 11.21
CA GLY A 137 -32.26 -29.12 9.94
C GLY A 137 -31.05 -29.16 9.01
N GLN A 138 -30.07 -28.27 9.19
CA GLN A 138 -28.84 -28.26 8.41
C GLN A 138 -27.93 -29.44 8.75
N ARG A 139 -27.09 -29.85 7.80
CA ARG A 139 -25.99 -30.80 8.05
C ARG A 139 -25.00 -30.18 9.05
N LEU A 140 -24.56 -30.97 10.03
CA LEU A 140 -23.49 -30.56 10.93
C LEU A 140 -22.20 -30.31 10.14
N ARG A 141 -21.61 -29.12 10.29
CA ARG A 141 -20.24 -28.83 9.87
C ARG A 141 -19.51 -28.26 11.08
N GLN A 142 -18.56 -29.00 11.66
CA GLN A 142 -17.84 -28.58 12.86
C GLN A 142 -17.04 -27.30 12.62
N GLN A 143 -16.48 -27.13 11.42
CA GLN A 143 -15.73 -25.92 11.05
C GLN A 143 -16.55 -24.64 11.25
N LYS A 144 -17.85 -24.66 10.92
CA LYS A 144 -18.76 -23.52 11.14
C LYS A 144 -18.87 -23.14 12.61
N TYR A 145 -18.94 -24.13 13.48
CA TYR A 145 -18.99 -23.93 14.93
C TYR A 145 -17.68 -23.34 15.44
N THR A 146 -16.53 -23.87 15.00
CA THR A 146 -15.21 -23.38 15.41
C THR A 146 -14.97 -21.95 14.95
N ILE A 147 -15.30 -21.62 13.70
CA ILE A 147 -15.20 -20.24 13.17
C ILE A 147 -16.07 -19.30 14.01
N LEU A 148 -17.35 -19.62 14.18
CA LEU A 148 -18.25 -18.77 14.97
C LEU A 148 -17.77 -18.58 16.41
N LYS A 149 -17.26 -19.66 17.04
CA LYS A 149 -16.69 -19.61 18.39
C LYS A 149 -15.48 -18.65 18.44
N HIS A 150 -14.61 -18.71 17.44
CA HIS A 150 -13.45 -17.82 17.35
C HIS A 150 -13.90 -16.37 17.12
N ASP A 151 -14.69 -16.11 16.07
CA ASP A 151 -15.16 -14.79 15.68
C ASP A 151 -15.87 -14.05 16.83
N LEU A 152 -16.70 -14.75 17.61
CA LEU A 152 -17.41 -14.16 18.74
C LEU A 152 -16.47 -13.77 19.89
N GLN A 153 -15.47 -14.61 20.18
CA GLN A 153 -14.51 -14.35 21.24
C GLN A 153 -13.56 -13.21 20.84
N GLU A 154 -13.08 -13.24 19.60
CA GLU A 154 -12.24 -12.18 19.02
C GLU A 154 -12.97 -10.83 18.98
N ALA A 155 -14.23 -10.81 18.53
CA ALA A 155 -15.04 -9.58 18.51
C ALA A 155 -15.31 -9.02 19.92
N ALA A 156 -15.36 -9.86 20.94
CA ALA A 156 -15.50 -9.44 22.33
C ALA A 156 -14.19 -8.85 22.86
N TYR A 157 -13.06 -9.53 22.65
CA TYR A 157 -11.74 -9.03 23.05
C TYR A 157 -11.37 -7.71 22.38
N ALA A 158 -11.65 -7.58 21.08
CA ALA A 158 -11.32 -6.39 20.29
C ALA A 158 -11.90 -5.09 20.85
N ILE A 159 -13.04 -5.16 21.55
CA ILE A 159 -13.76 -4.00 22.11
C ILE A 159 -13.72 -3.91 23.64
N GLY A 160 -12.84 -4.69 24.28
CA GLY A 160 -12.54 -4.56 25.70
C GLY A 160 -13.25 -5.53 26.65
N TYR A 161 -13.91 -6.59 26.15
CA TYR A 161 -14.48 -7.64 27.01
C TYR A 161 -13.46 -8.73 27.30
N LEU A 162 -12.38 -8.38 28.03
CA LEU A 162 -11.19 -9.24 28.19
C LEU A 162 -11.45 -10.51 29.02
N ASP A 163 -12.51 -10.52 29.83
CA ASP A 163 -12.94 -11.70 30.60
C ASP A 163 -13.90 -12.62 29.82
N ALA A 164 -14.14 -12.33 28.53
CA ALA A 164 -15.10 -13.08 27.74
C ALA A 164 -14.76 -14.57 27.71
N LYS A 165 -15.71 -15.39 28.16
CA LYS A 165 -15.56 -16.84 28.31
C LYS A 165 -16.83 -17.58 27.94
N TYR A 166 -16.64 -18.79 27.44
CA TYR A 166 -17.78 -19.66 27.13
C TYR A 166 -18.27 -20.38 28.39
N SER A 167 -19.46 -20.03 28.88
CA SER A 167 -20.14 -20.78 29.94
C SER A 167 -20.62 -22.16 29.45
N ARG A 168 -20.89 -22.28 28.13
CA ARG A 168 -21.15 -23.56 27.48
C ARG A 168 -20.61 -23.55 26.05
N SER A 169 -19.74 -24.51 25.71
CA SER A 169 -19.16 -24.65 24.37
C SER A 169 -19.03 -26.14 24.03
N GLN A 170 -20.06 -26.73 23.41
CA GLN A 170 -20.04 -28.15 23.03
C GLN A 170 -20.97 -28.48 21.87
N ILE A 171 -20.59 -29.51 21.12
CA ILE A 171 -21.42 -30.18 20.11
C ILE A 171 -21.73 -31.58 20.63
N LEU A 172 -22.99 -31.88 20.90
CA LEU A 172 -23.42 -33.22 21.28
C LEU A 172 -23.88 -33.96 20.03
N VAL A 173 -23.22 -35.07 19.70
CA VAL A 173 -23.56 -35.88 18.52
C VAL A 173 -24.06 -37.25 18.94
N ASN A 174 -25.20 -37.65 18.40
CA ASN A 174 -25.73 -38.99 18.48
C ASN A 174 -25.61 -39.65 17.09
N PRO A 175 -24.58 -40.48 16.86
CA PRO A 175 -24.36 -41.13 15.56
C PRO A 175 -25.52 -42.02 15.14
N ASP A 176 -26.09 -42.81 16.06
CA ASP A 176 -27.16 -43.78 15.77
C ASP A 176 -28.44 -43.12 15.29
N LYS A 177 -28.75 -41.94 15.82
CA LYS A 177 -29.91 -41.14 15.42
C LYS A 177 -29.57 -40.11 14.33
N GLN A 178 -28.30 -39.99 13.92
CA GLN A 178 -27.81 -38.99 12.97
C GLN A 178 -28.21 -37.56 13.36
N ARG A 179 -28.12 -37.27 14.66
CA ARG A 179 -28.55 -35.98 15.24
C ARG A 179 -27.39 -35.29 15.93
N ALA A 180 -27.37 -33.97 15.84
CA ALA A 180 -26.46 -33.11 16.58
C ALA A 180 -27.20 -31.99 17.32
N GLU A 181 -26.69 -31.60 18.48
CA GLU A 181 -27.12 -30.43 19.23
C GLU A 181 -25.92 -29.51 19.46
N ILE A 182 -26.11 -28.22 19.21
CA ILE A 182 -25.05 -27.22 19.34
C ILE A 182 -25.40 -26.28 20.49
N TYR A 183 -24.47 -26.14 21.43
CA TYR A 183 -24.56 -25.21 22.55
C TYR A 183 -23.35 -24.29 22.57
N LEU A 184 -23.58 -22.99 22.40
CA LEU A 184 -22.55 -21.96 22.39
C LEU A 184 -23.06 -20.72 23.15
N ILE A 185 -22.70 -20.62 24.42
CA ILE A 185 -23.11 -19.52 25.30
C ILE A 185 -21.84 -18.75 25.69
N LEU A 186 -21.69 -17.55 25.13
CA LEU A 186 -20.59 -16.65 25.44
C LEU A 186 -21.05 -15.66 26.51
N ASP A 187 -20.33 -15.62 27.61
CA ASP A 187 -20.46 -14.57 28.62
C ASP A 187 -19.35 -13.55 28.42
N THR A 188 -19.71 -12.32 28.07
CA THR A 188 -18.72 -11.27 27.77
C THR A 188 -18.06 -10.72 29.03
N GLY A 189 -18.68 -10.89 30.21
CA GLY A 189 -18.25 -10.18 31.41
C GLY A 189 -18.41 -8.65 31.29
N PRO A 190 -17.75 -7.89 32.17
CA PRO A 190 -17.74 -6.43 32.14
C PRO A 190 -16.80 -5.87 31.07
N ARG A 191 -17.01 -4.62 30.68
CA ARG A 191 -16.09 -3.91 29.77
C ARG A 191 -14.87 -3.37 30.53
N TYR A 192 -13.69 -3.53 29.93
CA TYR A 192 -12.44 -2.94 30.39
C TYR A 192 -12.17 -1.59 29.71
N TYR A 193 -11.38 -0.77 30.39
CA TYR A 193 -10.98 0.58 30.00
C TYR A 193 -9.45 0.69 30.01
N PHE A 194 -8.90 1.67 29.30
CA PHE A 194 -7.48 1.98 29.36
C PHE A 194 -7.13 2.62 30.71
N GLY A 195 -6.11 2.08 31.37
CA GLY A 195 -5.48 2.67 32.55
C GLY A 195 -4.30 3.55 32.17
N ASP A 196 -3.32 3.64 33.07
CA ASP A 196 -2.11 4.43 32.83
C ASP A 196 -1.28 3.86 31.67
N ILE A 197 -0.80 4.74 30.81
CA ILE A 197 0.07 4.41 29.67
C ILE A 197 1.46 4.96 29.96
N THR A 198 2.45 4.07 30.04
CA THR A 198 3.84 4.42 30.34
C THR A 198 4.73 4.03 29.18
N ILE A 199 5.56 4.96 28.72
CA ILE A 199 6.52 4.73 27.63
C ILE A 199 7.93 4.76 28.18
N ASP A 200 8.59 3.61 28.14
CA ASP A 200 9.98 3.42 28.56
C ASP A 200 10.93 3.81 27.42
N GLN A 201 11.52 5.00 27.55
CA GLN A 201 12.45 5.60 26.60
C GLN A 201 13.24 6.74 27.27
N ASP A 202 14.45 7.03 26.77
CA ASP A 202 15.34 8.05 27.33
C ASP A 202 15.82 9.12 26.31
N ILE A 203 15.51 8.94 25.02
CA ILE A 203 16.02 9.78 23.92
C ILE A 203 15.24 11.08 23.68
N LEU A 204 13.98 11.14 24.12
CA LEU A 204 13.03 12.24 23.92
C LEU A 204 12.47 12.74 25.26
N ASN A 205 11.88 13.93 25.24
CA ASN A 205 11.16 14.48 26.38
C ASN A 205 9.81 13.75 26.55
N PRO A 206 9.42 13.34 27.76
CA PRO A 206 8.15 12.64 27.99
C PRO A 206 6.94 13.37 27.39
N SER A 207 6.81 14.68 27.63
CA SER A 207 5.72 15.51 27.08
C SER A 207 5.67 15.58 25.55
N PHE A 208 6.75 15.25 24.85
CA PHE A 208 6.75 15.09 23.40
C PHE A 208 6.28 13.70 23.01
N VAL A 209 6.72 12.65 23.71
CA VAL A 209 6.30 11.27 23.45
C VAL A 209 4.81 11.07 23.74
N ASP A 210 4.27 11.74 24.76
CA ASP A 210 2.86 11.70 25.12
C ASP A 210 1.93 12.16 23.99
N LYS A 211 2.42 12.99 23.07
CA LYS A 211 1.65 13.44 21.90
C LYS A 211 1.44 12.34 20.84
N PHE A 212 2.20 11.24 20.90
CA PHE A 212 1.89 10.04 20.10
C PHE A 212 0.71 9.26 20.68
N VAL A 213 0.45 9.40 21.98
CA VAL A 213 -0.59 8.66 22.70
C VAL A 213 -1.92 9.35 22.49
N GLN A 214 -2.72 8.85 21.55
CA GLN A 214 -4.09 9.32 21.31
C GLN A 214 -5.12 8.65 22.24
N ILE A 215 -4.67 7.83 23.20
CA ILE A 215 -5.50 7.09 24.14
C ILE A 215 -5.48 7.80 25.49
N GLN A 216 -6.66 8.01 26.08
CA GLN A 216 -6.79 8.64 27.39
C GLN A 216 -7.19 7.62 28.47
N TYR A 217 -6.83 7.93 29.71
CA TYR A 217 -7.29 7.15 30.86
C TYR A 217 -8.83 7.12 30.89
N GLY A 218 -9.40 5.92 31.06
CA GLY A 218 -10.85 5.72 31.10
C GLY A 218 -11.50 5.59 29.72
N ASP A 219 -10.75 5.73 28.63
CA ASP A 219 -11.24 5.37 27.30
C ASP A 219 -11.61 3.87 27.28
N PRO A 220 -12.68 3.46 26.58
CA PRO A 220 -12.97 2.05 26.42
C PRO A 220 -11.80 1.31 25.77
N PHE A 221 -11.46 0.13 26.30
CA PHE A 221 -10.36 -0.65 25.78
C PHE A 221 -10.69 -1.16 24.38
N GLU A 222 -9.84 -0.86 23.41
CA GLU A 222 -9.97 -1.31 22.02
C GLU A 222 -8.61 -1.72 21.49
N SER A 223 -8.47 -2.97 21.04
CA SER A 223 -7.18 -3.52 20.59
C SER A 223 -6.63 -2.77 19.38
N ASP A 224 -7.50 -2.29 18.49
CA ASP A 224 -7.10 -1.53 17.30
C ASP A 224 -6.37 -0.23 17.67
N ARG A 225 -6.76 0.45 18.76
CA ARG A 225 -6.09 1.67 19.21
C ARG A 225 -4.67 1.42 19.72
N LEU A 226 -4.40 0.23 20.29
CA LEU A 226 -3.04 -0.17 20.67
C LEU A 226 -2.18 -0.44 19.44
N ILE A 227 -2.75 -1.03 18.40
CA ILE A 227 -2.09 -1.27 17.12
C ILE A 227 -1.76 0.06 16.44
N ASP A 228 -2.71 1.01 16.41
CA ASP A 228 -2.49 2.35 15.88
C ASP A 228 -1.37 3.08 16.61
N LEU A 229 -1.33 2.98 17.94
CA LEU A 229 -0.24 3.53 18.75
C LEU A 229 1.10 2.85 18.45
N GLN A 230 1.12 1.52 18.28
CA GLN A 230 2.32 0.79 17.88
C GLN A 230 2.85 1.28 16.54
N PHE A 231 1.97 1.45 15.55
CA PHE A 231 2.34 1.95 14.24
C PHE A 231 2.83 3.39 14.31
N ALA A 232 2.13 4.28 15.02
CA ALA A 232 2.54 5.67 15.19
C ALA A 232 3.96 5.81 15.76
N LEU A 233 4.33 4.97 16.74
CA LEU A 233 5.67 4.96 17.34
C LEU A 233 6.71 4.27 16.43
N THR A 234 6.35 3.19 15.75
CA THR A 234 7.26 2.41 14.89
C THR A 234 7.59 3.13 13.59
N ASP A 235 6.58 3.74 12.97
CA ASP A 235 6.68 4.53 11.74
C ASP A 235 7.30 5.90 12.00
N SER A 236 7.37 6.32 13.28
CA SER A 236 8.14 7.48 13.68
C SER A 236 9.61 7.33 13.27
N ASP A 237 10.28 8.45 13.08
CA ASP A 237 11.71 8.44 12.81
C ASP A 237 12.57 8.17 14.05
N TYR A 238 11.97 7.92 15.23
CA TYR A 238 12.67 7.86 16.52
C TYR A 238 12.93 6.44 17.04
N PHE A 239 12.00 5.49 16.84
CA PHE A 239 12.08 4.16 17.45
C PHE A 239 12.13 3.03 16.41
N SER A 240 13.05 2.08 16.57
CA SER A 240 13.24 0.92 15.68
C SER A 240 12.40 -0.28 16.09
N HIS A 241 12.12 -0.39 17.38
CA HIS A 241 11.33 -1.46 17.95
C HIS A 241 10.39 -0.88 19.01
N VAL A 242 9.14 -1.35 19.01
CA VAL A 242 8.09 -0.93 19.95
C VAL A 242 7.36 -2.19 20.40
N GLU A 243 7.48 -2.50 21.69
CA GLU A 243 6.80 -3.62 22.34
C GLU A 243 5.72 -3.07 23.27
N LEU A 244 4.46 -3.40 23.00
CA LEU A 244 3.32 -3.03 23.82
C LEU A 244 2.91 -4.20 24.71
N GLN A 245 2.74 -3.93 26.00
CA GLN A 245 2.26 -4.90 26.98
C GLN A 245 1.05 -4.30 27.72
N ALA A 246 -0.14 -4.82 27.43
CA ALA A 246 -1.37 -4.52 28.17
C ALA A 246 -1.59 -5.60 29.24
N SER A 247 -1.45 -5.25 30.52
CA SER A 247 -1.46 -6.22 31.62
C SER A 247 -2.84 -6.31 32.28
N GLN A 248 -3.70 -7.20 31.76
CA GLN A 248 -5.03 -7.46 32.34
C GLN A 248 -4.95 -7.93 33.81
N ASP A 249 -3.92 -8.70 34.17
CA ASP A 249 -3.64 -9.18 35.52
C ASP A 249 -3.34 -8.05 36.52
N LYS A 250 -2.91 -6.89 36.02
CA LYS A 250 -2.63 -5.69 36.82
C LYS A 250 -3.77 -4.67 36.76
N ALA A 251 -4.90 -5.01 36.15
CA ALA A 251 -6.01 -4.09 36.02
C ALA A 251 -6.61 -3.74 37.39
N GLN A 252 -6.86 -2.46 37.63
CA GLN A 252 -7.55 -1.96 38.83
C GLN A 252 -8.87 -1.32 38.42
N ASN A 253 -9.99 -1.71 39.05
CA ASN A 253 -11.32 -1.21 38.68
C ASN A 253 -11.59 -1.28 37.16
N GLN A 254 -11.23 -2.41 36.53
CA GLN A 254 -11.35 -2.63 35.08
C GLN A 254 -10.51 -1.70 34.19
N HIS A 255 -9.56 -0.94 34.75
CA HIS A 255 -8.61 -0.13 33.98
C HIS A 255 -7.30 -0.90 33.77
N VAL A 256 -6.97 -1.21 32.52
CA VAL A 256 -5.80 -1.99 32.12
C VAL A 256 -4.59 -1.07 31.93
N PRO A 257 -3.53 -1.17 32.75
CA PRO A 257 -2.31 -0.43 32.49
C PRO A 257 -1.59 -0.96 31.25
N VAL A 258 -0.99 -0.05 30.50
CA VAL A 258 -0.24 -0.34 29.27
C VAL A 258 1.20 0.16 29.43
N SER A 259 2.16 -0.75 29.32
CA SER A 259 3.59 -0.39 29.28
C SER A 259 4.14 -0.59 27.88
N ILE A 260 4.84 0.42 27.38
CA ILE A 260 5.44 0.45 26.05
C ILE A 260 6.95 0.49 26.22
N LYS A 261 7.65 -0.52 25.73
CA LYS A 261 9.12 -0.52 25.66
C LYS A 261 9.56 -0.15 24.27
N THR A 262 10.56 0.71 24.17
CA THR A 262 11.05 1.19 22.88
C THR A 262 12.56 1.06 22.75
N GLU A 263 13.02 0.84 21.53
CA GLU A 263 14.43 0.93 21.18
C GLU A 263 14.67 2.09 20.19
N PRO A 264 15.70 2.93 20.41
CA PRO A 264 15.93 4.08 19.56
C PRO A 264 16.52 3.71 18.20
N LYS A 265 16.03 4.34 17.12
CA LYS A 265 16.70 4.34 15.81
C LYS A 265 18.06 5.03 15.93
N LYS A 266 19.02 4.59 15.12
CA LYS A 266 20.29 5.32 14.92
C LYS A 266 19.99 6.79 14.58
N PRO A 267 20.69 7.77 15.17
CA PRO A 267 20.31 9.19 15.11
C PRO A 267 20.37 9.80 13.71
N GLN A 268 21.13 9.19 12.79
CA GLN A 268 21.33 9.65 11.43
C GLN A 268 20.86 8.60 10.42
N LYS A 269 20.24 9.06 9.34
CA LYS A 269 19.86 8.25 8.17
C LYS A 269 20.51 8.84 6.92
N TYR A 270 21.36 8.05 6.29
CA TYR A 270 21.97 8.39 5.00
C TYR A 270 21.10 7.85 3.86
N ARG A 271 20.92 8.64 2.80
CA ARG A 271 20.14 8.29 1.60
C ARG A 271 21.02 8.52 0.39
N ILE A 272 21.07 7.52 -0.49
CA ILE A 272 21.66 7.64 -1.82
C ILE A 272 20.56 7.26 -2.81
N SER A 273 20.33 8.09 -3.81
CA SER A 273 19.38 7.82 -4.89
C SER A 273 20.05 7.98 -6.24
N GLY A 274 19.64 7.14 -7.19
CA GLY A 274 20.04 7.22 -8.59
C GLY A 274 18.80 7.23 -9.47
N GLY A 275 18.86 7.93 -10.60
CA GLY A 275 17.81 7.91 -11.60
C GLY A 275 18.31 8.30 -12.97
N PHE A 276 17.49 8.05 -13.98
CA PHE A 276 17.77 8.44 -15.36
C PHE A 276 16.45 8.86 -16.02
N GLY A 277 16.53 9.88 -16.86
CA GLY A 277 15.46 10.30 -17.75
C GLY A 277 16.08 10.82 -19.03
N THR A 278 15.39 10.64 -20.15
CA THR A 278 15.83 11.17 -21.46
C THR A 278 15.91 12.68 -21.47
N ASP A 279 15.02 13.35 -20.73
CA ASP A 279 14.94 14.80 -20.64
C ASP A 279 15.97 15.41 -19.68
N THR A 280 16.27 14.70 -18.59
CA THR A 280 17.08 15.22 -17.47
C THR A 280 18.48 14.63 -17.40
N GLY A 281 18.74 13.58 -18.18
CA GLY A 281 19.92 12.74 -18.06
C GLY A 281 19.97 11.93 -16.75
N PRO A 282 21.15 11.39 -16.39
CA PRO A 282 21.38 10.75 -15.10
C PRO A 282 21.28 11.76 -13.96
N ARG A 283 20.74 11.30 -12.83
CA ARG A 283 20.62 12.06 -11.58
C ARG A 283 21.12 11.25 -10.39
N VAL A 284 21.86 11.90 -9.51
CA VAL A 284 22.35 11.34 -8.24
C VAL A 284 21.88 12.24 -7.11
N GLY A 285 21.30 11.63 -6.08
CA GLY A 285 20.91 12.31 -4.85
C GLY A 285 21.66 11.75 -3.65
N LEU A 286 22.17 12.63 -2.80
CA LEU A 286 22.76 12.30 -1.50
C LEU A 286 21.99 13.05 -0.42
N GLY A 287 21.60 12.37 0.64
CA GLY A 287 20.85 12.99 1.73
C GLY A 287 21.28 12.49 3.09
N VAL A 288 21.26 13.39 4.07
CA VAL A 288 21.46 13.06 5.48
C VAL A 288 20.29 13.62 6.28
N LEU A 289 19.61 12.73 7.00
CA LEU A 289 18.56 13.08 7.97
C LEU A 289 19.09 12.83 9.38
N PHE A 290 19.17 13.89 10.17
CA PHE A 290 19.33 13.85 11.61
C PHE A 290 17.93 13.72 12.22
N ARG A 291 17.60 12.50 12.65
CA ARG A 291 16.26 12.12 13.13
C ARG A 291 15.85 12.85 14.40
N ARG A 292 16.83 13.24 15.21
CA ARG A 292 16.66 14.08 16.39
C ARG A 292 17.85 15.02 16.54
N VAL A 293 17.60 16.32 16.57
CA VAL A 293 18.58 17.35 16.97
C VAL A 293 18.28 17.92 18.35
N THR A 294 17.04 17.74 18.84
CA THR A 294 16.60 18.08 20.19
C THR A 294 15.86 16.90 20.83
N ARG A 295 15.67 16.95 22.15
CA ARG A 295 14.79 15.99 22.87
C ARG A 295 13.30 16.20 22.59
N THR A 296 12.92 17.32 21.95
CA THR A 296 11.55 17.60 21.48
C THR A 296 11.29 17.08 20.07
N GLY A 297 12.16 16.22 19.54
CA GLY A 297 11.95 15.54 18.27
C GLY A 297 12.22 16.40 17.03
N HIS A 298 12.83 17.58 17.15
CA HIS A 298 13.17 18.36 15.96
C HIS A 298 14.12 17.57 15.06
N GLN A 299 13.99 17.75 13.75
CA GLN A 299 14.75 17.02 12.74
C GLN A 299 15.51 18.02 11.87
N PHE A 300 16.69 17.63 11.40
CA PHE A 300 17.43 18.39 10.39
C PHE A 300 17.74 17.49 9.22
N ARG A 301 17.49 17.98 8.00
CA ARG A 301 17.73 17.24 6.77
C ARG A 301 18.53 18.11 5.82
N THR A 302 19.50 17.52 5.14
CA THR A 302 20.17 18.15 4.00
C THR A 302 20.25 17.17 2.84
N ASP A 303 19.98 17.66 1.63
CA ASP A 303 19.99 16.88 0.41
C ASP A 303 20.78 17.62 -0.68
N LEU A 304 21.65 16.89 -1.36
CA LEU A 304 22.34 17.31 -2.57
C LEU A 304 21.78 16.50 -3.75
N GLU A 305 21.34 17.17 -4.79
CA GLU A 305 20.92 16.57 -6.06
C GLU A 305 21.78 17.11 -7.19
N VAL A 306 22.33 16.20 -7.99
CA VAL A 306 23.16 16.50 -9.15
C VAL A 306 22.59 15.77 -10.37
N SER A 307 22.31 16.52 -11.42
CA SER A 307 21.90 16.02 -12.73
C SER A 307 22.52 16.88 -13.83
N GLN A 308 22.28 16.54 -15.10
CA GLN A 308 22.79 17.33 -16.22
C GLN A 308 22.19 18.74 -16.28
N ILE A 309 20.93 18.88 -15.89
CA ILE A 309 20.19 20.15 -15.99
C ILE A 309 20.05 20.89 -14.65
N THR A 310 20.27 20.20 -13.52
CA THR A 310 20.04 20.77 -12.18
C THR A 310 21.13 20.36 -11.19
N LEU A 311 21.63 21.33 -10.44
CA LEU A 311 22.40 21.16 -9.21
C LEU A 311 21.64 21.84 -8.07
N ARG A 312 21.23 21.08 -7.06
CA ARG A 312 20.44 21.60 -5.92
C ARG A 312 21.01 21.14 -4.60
N LEU A 313 21.24 22.09 -3.68
CA LEU A 313 21.53 21.83 -2.28
C LEU A 313 20.39 22.40 -1.43
N GLY A 314 19.66 21.52 -0.74
CA GLY A 314 18.56 21.87 0.15
C GLY A 314 18.87 21.51 1.60
N SER A 315 18.44 22.36 2.52
CA SER A 315 18.47 22.11 3.97
C SER A 315 17.12 22.44 4.58
N GLN A 316 16.65 21.60 5.50
CA GLN A 316 15.35 21.72 6.16
C GLN A 316 15.51 21.46 7.65
N TYR A 317 15.02 22.39 8.47
CA TYR A 317 14.84 22.21 9.90
C TYR A 317 13.35 22.02 10.19
N LYS A 318 12.96 20.83 10.66
CA LYS A 318 11.56 20.43 10.88
C LYS A 318 11.26 20.35 12.37
N ILE A 319 10.16 20.97 12.77
CA ILE A 319 9.61 21.00 14.12
C ILE A 319 8.25 20.29 14.08
N PRO A 320 8.15 19.06 14.58
CA PRO A 320 6.85 18.38 14.67
C PRO A 320 5.90 19.13 15.60
N ILE A 321 4.65 19.30 15.17
CA ILE A 321 3.57 19.95 15.93
C ILE A 321 2.33 19.07 15.87
N GLY A 322 1.30 19.36 16.68
CA GLY A 322 0.01 18.67 16.60
C GLY A 322 0.14 17.15 16.51
N ASN A 323 -0.40 16.55 15.44
CA ASN A 323 -0.13 15.15 15.11
C ASN A 323 1.31 14.97 14.60
N ILE A 324 2.19 14.46 15.46
CA ILE A 324 3.64 14.34 15.20
C ILE A 324 3.96 13.56 13.91
N ALA A 325 3.10 12.62 13.51
CA ALA A 325 3.33 11.81 12.32
C ALA A 325 3.25 12.63 11.01
N SER A 326 2.42 13.67 10.97
CA SER A 326 2.04 14.35 9.72
C SER A 326 2.16 15.88 9.76
N GLU A 327 2.02 16.50 10.94
CA GLU A 327 1.97 17.95 11.10
C GLU A 327 3.30 18.52 11.61
N TYR A 328 3.76 19.60 10.98
CA TYR A 328 5.03 20.24 11.35
C TYR A 328 5.14 21.68 10.83
N LEU A 329 5.92 22.48 11.56
CA LEU A 329 6.51 23.72 11.06
C LEU A 329 7.91 23.43 10.55
N ASP A 330 8.32 24.01 9.43
CA ASP A 330 9.69 23.92 8.96
C ASP A 330 10.28 25.25 8.50
N PHE A 331 11.61 25.25 8.43
CA PHE A 331 12.42 26.30 7.85
C PHE A 331 13.33 25.68 6.81
N THR A 332 13.36 26.24 5.61
CA THR A 332 14.10 25.70 4.48
C THR A 332 15.10 26.71 3.94
N ALA A 333 16.28 26.24 3.55
CA ALA A 333 17.25 27.00 2.77
C ALA A 333 17.62 26.17 1.54
N THR A 334 17.57 26.74 0.35
CA THR A 334 17.86 26.04 -0.90
C THR A 334 18.70 26.91 -1.82
N VAL A 335 19.73 26.29 -2.41
CA VAL A 335 20.50 26.85 -3.52
C VAL A 335 20.31 25.92 -4.71
N GLU A 336 19.87 26.47 -5.83
CA GLU A 336 19.59 25.70 -7.04
C GLU A 336 20.19 26.40 -8.26
N ARG A 337 20.97 25.67 -9.05
CA ARG A 337 21.36 26.06 -10.40
C ARG A 337 20.64 25.15 -11.37
N ALA A 338 19.88 25.71 -12.30
CA ALA A 338 19.07 24.95 -13.25
C ALA A 338 19.19 25.50 -14.67
N ILE A 339 19.04 24.60 -15.65
CA ILE A 339 18.74 24.94 -17.04
C ILE A 339 17.23 24.74 -17.22
N ILE A 340 16.50 25.81 -17.54
CA ILE A 340 15.05 25.84 -17.66
C ILE A 340 14.71 26.27 -19.09
N ALA A 341 14.37 25.31 -19.95
CA ALA A 341 14.34 25.55 -21.40
C ALA A 341 15.67 26.18 -21.84
N ASP A 342 15.66 27.35 -22.46
CA ASP A 342 16.86 28.08 -22.88
C ASP A 342 17.40 29.05 -21.82
N ALA A 343 16.83 29.05 -20.61
CA ALA A 343 17.31 29.88 -19.51
C ALA A 343 18.32 29.16 -18.61
N ILE A 344 19.40 29.85 -18.25
CA ILE A 344 20.28 29.46 -17.14
C ILE A 344 19.83 30.23 -15.91
N SER A 345 19.47 29.52 -14.84
CA SER A 345 18.98 30.10 -13.58
C SER A 345 19.85 29.71 -12.38
N LEU A 346 20.11 30.67 -11.50
CA LEU A 346 20.71 30.47 -10.17
C LEU A 346 19.78 31.10 -9.12
N GLN A 347 19.21 30.24 -8.29
CA GLN A 347 18.20 30.57 -7.30
C GLN A 347 18.71 30.32 -5.87
N TYR A 348 18.43 31.28 -4.99
CA TYR A 348 18.59 31.17 -3.54
C TYR A 348 17.21 31.34 -2.91
N THR A 349 16.80 30.41 -2.05
CA THR A 349 15.48 30.44 -1.38
C THR A 349 15.64 30.21 0.10
N ILE A 350 15.03 31.08 0.90
CA ILE A 350 14.83 30.88 2.33
C ILE A 350 13.33 30.88 2.56
N GLY A 351 12.81 29.88 3.25
CA GLY A 351 11.38 29.68 3.42
C GLY A 351 11.01 29.20 4.81
N SER A 352 9.75 29.41 5.16
CA SER A 352 9.10 28.74 6.28
C SER A 352 7.76 28.18 5.84
N SER A 353 7.36 27.02 6.39
CA SER A 353 6.03 26.49 6.09
C SER A 353 5.38 25.71 7.22
N LEU A 354 4.06 25.88 7.33
CA LEU A 354 3.18 25.13 8.21
C LEU A 354 2.48 24.03 7.40
N ASN A 355 2.74 22.78 7.77
CA ASN A 355 2.22 21.58 7.10
C ASN A 355 1.24 20.88 8.05
N GLN A 356 0.01 20.67 7.59
CA GLN A 356 -1.09 20.14 8.41
C GLN A 356 -1.97 19.16 7.62
N ASP A 357 -2.61 18.25 8.33
CA ASP A 357 -3.66 17.41 7.75
C ASP A 357 -4.93 18.26 7.58
N TRP A 358 -5.55 18.18 6.40
CA TRP A 358 -6.77 18.92 6.11
C TRP A 358 -7.60 18.20 5.05
N LEU A 359 -8.90 18.01 5.31
CA LEU A 359 -9.85 17.36 4.37
C LEU A 359 -9.34 16.03 3.77
N GLY A 360 -8.66 15.20 4.57
CA GLY A 360 -8.08 13.92 4.14
C GLY A 360 -6.90 14.04 3.16
N GLY A 361 -6.29 15.22 3.08
CA GLY A 361 -5.04 15.51 2.36
C GLY A 361 -4.10 16.34 3.23
N ARG A 362 -3.08 16.93 2.61
CA ARG A 362 -2.10 17.81 3.27
C ARG A 362 -2.23 19.24 2.76
N ARG A 363 -2.30 20.18 3.69
CA ARG A 363 -2.24 21.62 3.41
C ARG A 363 -0.88 22.16 3.83
N ARG A 364 -0.27 22.98 2.99
CA ARG A 364 0.96 23.73 3.25
C ARG A 364 0.66 25.22 3.16
N LEU A 365 0.97 25.98 4.20
CA LEU A 365 1.02 27.44 4.17
C LEU A 365 2.49 27.85 4.20
N SER A 366 2.98 28.58 3.21
CA SER A 366 4.39 28.94 3.09
C SER A 366 4.61 30.44 2.94
N LEU A 367 5.80 30.88 3.35
CA LEU A 367 6.34 32.18 3.05
C LEU A 367 7.80 32.01 2.63
N ASP A 368 8.09 32.29 1.36
CA ASP A 368 9.42 32.11 0.78
C ASP A 368 10.01 33.45 0.32
N PHE A 369 11.24 33.75 0.72
CA PHE A 369 12.05 34.77 0.07
C PHE A 369 12.97 34.11 -0.96
N ARG A 370 12.85 34.53 -2.22
CA ARG A 370 13.59 33.99 -3.35
C ARG A 370 14.37 35.08 -4.05
N ARG A 371 15.66 34.83 -4.29
CA ARG A 371 16.49 35.60 -5.20
C ARG A 371 16.92 34.72 -6.35
N GLU A 372 16.58 35.12 -7.57
CA GLU A 372 16.88 34.37 -8.78
C GLU A 372 17.62 35.25 -9.78
N ARG A 373 18.79 34.81 -10.22
CA ARG A 373 19.53 35.43 -11.32
C ARG A 373 19.42 34.52 -12.54
N PHE A 374 18.93 35.06 -13.65
CA PHE A 374 18.65 34.26 -14.85
C PHE A 374 18.99 35.01 -16.14
N SER A 375 19.23 34.28 -17.22
CA SER A 375 19.40 34.79 -18.58
C SER A 375 18.82 33.79 -19.57
N PHE A 376 18.13 34.27 -20.61
CA PHE A 376 17.68 33.46 -21.75
C PHE A 376 18.69 33.57 -22.87
N GLY A 377 19.14 32.43 -23.42
CA GLY A 377 20.13 32.42 -24.49
C GLY A 377 21.38 33.25 -24.15
N ASN A 378 21.73 34.19 -25.03
CA ASN A 378 22.86 35.11 -24.87
C ASN A 378 22.49 36.47 -24.27
N ASN A 379 21.25 36.64 -23.81
CA ASN A 379 20.77 37.90 -23.27
C ASN A 379 21.37 38.25 -21.91
N SER A 380 21.34 39.54 -21.58
CA SER A 380 21.85 40.06 -20.30
C SER A 380 21.15 39.40 -19.11
N ALA A 381 21.94 39.00 -18.10
CA ALA A 381 21.38 38.40 -16.89
C ALA A 381 20.52 39.39 -16.10
N GLN A 382 19.31 38.96 -15.75
CA GLN A 382 18.37 39.68 -14.90
C GLN A 382 18.40 39.11 -13.48
N THR A 383 17.87 39.86 -12.52
CA THR A 383 17.71 39.39 -11.13
C THR A 383 16.33 39.72 -10.62
N ALA A 384 15.61 38.71 -10.15
CA ALA A 384 14.33 38.83 -9.47
C ALA A 384 14.51 38.53 -7.98
N ASN A 385 14.07 39.45 -7.13
CA ASN A 385 13.84 39.19 -5.70
C ASN A 385 12.33 39.09 -5.48
N LEU A 386 11.85 38.06 -4.80
CA LEU A 386 10.44 37.77 -4.61
C LEU A 386 10.19 37.34 -3.17
N LEU A 387 9.22 37.96 -2.51
CA LEU A 387 8.63 37.46 -1.26
C LEU A 387 7.29 36.84 -1.59
N ILE A 388 7.19 35.52 -1.39
CA ILE A 388 6.15 34.66 -1.96
C ILE A 388 5.38 33.99 -0.81
N PRO A 389 4.26 34.57 -0.34
CA PRO A 389 3.26 33.80 0.38
C PRO A 389 2.61 32.76 -0.55
N GLY A 390 2.35 31.56 -0.02
CA GLY A 390 1.75 30.47 -0.77
C GLY A 390 0.83 29.60 0.09
N ILE A 391 -0.17 29.00 -0.58
CA ILE A 391 -0.99 27.92 -0.05
C ILE A 391 -1.03 26.78 -1.06
N SER A 392 -0.72 25.58 -0.59
CA SER A 392 -0.83 24.36 -1.39
C SER A 392 -1.71 23.34 -0.67
N TYR A 393 -2.48 22.58 -1.43
CA TYR A 393 -3.26 21.44 -0.98
C TYR A 393 -2.93 20.23 -1.85
N SER A 394 -2.70 19.07 -1.24
CA SER A 394 -2.48 17.82 -1.98
C SER A 394 -3.21 16.66 -1.34
N ARG A 395 -3.72 15.73 -2.14
CA ARG A 395 -4.35 14.50 -1.68
C ARG A 395 -4.05 13.36 -2.63
N GLN A 396 -3.56 12.27 -2.06
CA GLN A 396 -3.24 11.05 -2.79
C GLN A 396 -3.90 9.85 -2.12
N VAL A 397 -4.57 9.03 -2.93
CA VAL A 397 -5.21 7.79 -2.52
C VAL A 397 -4.80 6.71 -3.52
N ALA A 398 -4.15 5.65 -3.05
CA ALA A 398 -3.70 4.53 -3.87
C ALA A 398 -4.02 3.21 -3.17
N ASP A 399 -4.40 2.18 -3.93
CA ASP A 399 -4.51 0.81 -3.44
C ASP A 399 -3.14 0.19 -3.14
N ASP A 400 -2.14 0.50 -3.96
CA ASP A 400 -0.73 0.12 -3.78
C ASP A 400 0.16 1.33 -4.15
N PRO A 401 1.06 1.80 -3.26
CA PRO A 401 1.92 2.96 -3.52
C PRO A 401 3.01 2.74 -4.59
N LEU A 402 3.42 1.49 -4.85
CA LEU A 402 4.46 1.15 -5.83
C LEU A 402 3.87 0.79 -7.19
N PHE A 403 2.72 0.12 -7.19
CA PHE A 403 2.00 -0.26 -8.40
C PHE A 403 0.49 -0.01 -8.25
N THR A 404 0.09 1.26 -8.36
CA THR A 404 -1.30 1.66 -8.20
C THR A 404 -2.15 1.07 -9.34
N ARG A 405 -3.19 0.30 -9.03
CA ARG A 405 -4.19 -0.12 -10.01
C ARG A 405 -5.46 0.72 -9.92
N LYS A 406 -5.76 1.22 -8.73
CA LYS A 406 -6.88 2.12 -8.49
C LYS A 406 -6.44 3.22 -7.53
N GLY A 407 -6.43 4.45 -8.01
CA GLY A 407 -6.04 5.58 -7.18
C GLY A 407 -6.13 6.90 -7.90
N TYR A 408 -5.93 7.98 -7.15
CA TYR A 408 -5.80 9.32 -7.69
C TYR A 408 -4.86 10.17 -6.84
N SER A 409 -4.25 11.17 -7.45
CA SER A 409 -3.44 12.20 -6.82
C SER A 409 -3.88 13.55 -7.37
N VAL A 410 -4.20 14.49 -6.49
CA VAL A 410 -4.58 15.86 -6.86
C VAL A 410 -3.76 16.82 -6.03
N ALA A 411 -3.21 17.85 -6.67
CA ALA A 411 -2.54 18.94 -5.99
C ALA A 411 -2.95 20.29 -6.57
N LEU A 412 -3.23 21.25 -5.70
CA LEU A 412 -3.51 22.64 -6.00
C LEU A 412 -2.46 23.49 -5.29
N ASP A 413 -1.91 24.45 -6.00
CA ASP A 413 -0.99 25.45 -5.49
C ASP A 413 -1.46 26.84 -5.91
N LEU A 414 -1.40 27.78 -4.97
CA LEU A 414 -1.72 29.18 -5.17
C LEU A 414 -0.69 30.01 -4.42
N HIS A 415 0.07 30.82 -5.15
CA HIS A 415 1.06 31.70 -4.56
C HIS A 415 1.22 32.96 -5.39
N GLY A 416 1.87 33.96 -4.83
CA GLY A 416 2.10 35.20 -5.55
C GLY A 416 3.12 36.07 -4.85
N ALA A 417 3.52 37.13 -5.53
CA ALA A 417 4.38 38.16 -4.98
C ALA A 417 3.79 39.54 -5.29
N ALA A 418 4.13 40.53 -4.49
CA ALA A 418 3.67 41.90 -4.69
C ALA A 418 4.85 42.86 -4.55
N GLN A 419 5.02 43.76 -5.52
CA GLN A 419 6.09 44.76 -5.52
C GLN A 419 6.19 45.57 -4.22
N PRO A 420 5.08 46.02 -3.60
CA PRO A 420 5.13 46.72 -2.31
C PRO A 420 5.74 45.90 -1.16
N ALA A 421 5.78 44.57 -1.28
CA ALA A 421 6.27 43.64 -0.26
C ALA A 421 7.67 43.10 -0.60
N LEU A 422 8.63 44.00 -0.89
CA LEU A 422 10.04 43.68 -1.19
C LEU A 422 10.26 42.82 -2.46
N SER A 423 9.27 42.76 -3.35
CA SER A 423 9.36 41.99 -4.59
C SER A 423 9.67 42.86 -5.80
N SER A 424 10.37 42.31 -6.78
CA SER A 424 10.74 42.97 -8.03
C SER A 424 9.59 43.04 -9.04
N THR A 425 8.66 42.08 -8.99
CA THR A 425 7.45 42.04 -9.81
C THR A 425 6.25 41.56 -8.99
N SER A 426 5.05 41.88 -9.47
CA SER A 426 3.78 41.47 -8.86
C SER A 426 3.14 40.38 -9.71
N PHE A 427 2.81 39.25 -9.09
CA PHE A 427 2.09 38.17 -9.77
C PHE A 427 1.23 37.36 -8.81
N LEU A 428 0.22 36.69 -9.37
CA LEU A 428 -0.54 35.63 -8.73
C LEU A 428 -0.54 34.42 -9.66
N GLN A 429 -0.02 33.29 -9.19
CA GLN A 429 0.05 32.04 -9.93
C GLN A 429 -0.80 30.98 -9.25
N THR A 430 -1.57 30.26 -10.05
CA THR A 430 -2.25 29.04 -9.65
C THR A 430 -1.76 27.86 -10.50
N HIS A 431 -1.58 26.72 -9.86
CA HIS A 431 -1.17 25.48 -10.49
C HIS A 431 -2.00 24.32 -9.96
N LEU A 432 -2.64 23.58 -10.85
CA LEU A 432 -3.50 22.43 -10.55
C LEU A 432 -2.96 21.22 -11.32
N SER A 433 -2.62 20.15 -10.59
CA SER A 433 -2.24 18.87 -11.19
C SER A 433 -3.13 17.76 -10.67
N GLY A 434 -3.49 16.85 -11.58
CA GLY A 434 -4.36 15.70 -11.29
C GLY A 434 -3.88 14.47 -12.03
N GLN A 435 -3.84 13.34 -11.34
CA GLN A 435 -3.51 12.03 -11.90
C GLN A 435 -4.50 11.00 -11.37
N GLY A 436 -4.91 10.06 -12.21
CA GLY A 436 -5.84 9.00 -11.86
C GLY A 436 -5.46 7.69 -12.54
N VAL A 437 -5.59 6.58 -11.80
CA VAL A 437 -5.39 5.23 -12.32
C VAL A 437 -6.63 4.40 -12.06
N LEU A 438 -7.14 3.76 -13.11
CA LEU A 438 -8.35 2.94 -13.08
C LEU A 438 -8.09 1.58 -13.75
N PRO A 439 -8.54 0.46 -13.17
CA PRO A 439 -8.41 -0.84 -13.82
C PRO A 439 -9.49 -1.00 -14.91
N TRP A 440 -9.10 -1.29 -16.15
CA TRP A 440 -10.05 -1.65 -17.23
C TRP A 440 -10.09 -3.15 -17.53
N ALA A 441 -9.09 -3.91 -17.05
CA ALA A 441 -9.04 -5.36 -17.12
C ALA A 441 -8.29 -5.93 -15.91
N LYS A 442 -8.26 -7.26 -15.73
CA LYS A 442 -7.50 -7.92 -14.64
C LYS A 442 -6.01 -7.53 -14.63
N ARG A 443 -5.44 -7.31 -15.81
CA ARG A 443 -4.03 -6.93 -16.03
C ARG A 443 -3.86 -5.61 -16.79
N GLY A 444 -4.94 -4.85 -17.00
CA GLY A 444 -4.91 -3.57 -17.72
C GLY A 444 -5.29 -2.39 -16.84
N ARG A 445 -4.61 -1.26 -17.03
CA ARG A 445 -4.86 0.01 -16.34
C ARG A 445 -5.02 1.16 -17.34
N LEU A 446 -5.83 2.13 -16.95
CA LEU A 446 -6.05 3.39 -17.64
C LEU A 446 -5.51 4.48 -16.73
N LEU A 447 -4.58 5.27 -17.23
CA LEU A 447 -3.92 6.36 -16.56
C LEU A 447 -4.38 7.67 -17.21
N LEU A 448 -4.79 8.62 -16.37
CA LEU A 448 -5.25 9.93 -16.78
C LEU A 448 -4.38 10.97 -16.08
N ARG A 449 -3.90 11.97 -16.80
CA ARG A 449 -3.19 13.13 -16.23
C ARG A 449 -3.77 14.42 -16.77
N VAL A 450 -3.89 15.41 -15.90
CA VAL A 450 -4.16 16.81 -16.23
C VAL A 450 -3.17 17.70 -15.48
N ASP A 451 -2.68 18.74 -16.15
CA ASP A 451 -1.83 19.78 -15.59
C ASP A 451 -2.33 21.13 -16.12
N TYR A 452 -2.64 22.05 -15.22
CA TYR A 452 -3.19 23.36 -15.55
C TYR A 452 -2.48 24.45 -14.74
N GLY A 453 -2.09 25.52 -15.41
CA GLY A 453 -1.39 26.64 -14.80
C GLY A 453 -1.89 27.97 -15.33
N ALA A 454 -1.96 28.97 -14.47
CA ALA A 454 -2.27 30.34 -14.87
C ALA A 454 -1.55 31.35 -13.98
N THR A 455 -0.88 32.32 -14.62
CA THR A 455 -0.19 33.44 -13.98
C THR A 455 -0.80 34.76 -14.42
N VAL A 456 -1.32 35.50 -13.44
CA VAL A 456 -1.71 36.90 -13.59
C VAL A 456 -0.52 37.76 -13.20
N THR A 457 0.04 38.51 -14.14
CA THR A 457 1.15 39.44 -13.93
C THR A 457 1.02 40.61 -14.90
N THR A 458 1.49 41.79 -14.49
CA THR A 458 1.60 42.98 -15.35
C THR A 458 2.99 43.14 -15.98
N ASP A 459 3.98 42.39 -15.50
CA ASP A 459 5.40 42.52 -15.85
C ASP A 459 5.98 41.11 -16.08
N PHE A 460 5.60 40.48 -17.21
CA PHE A 460 6.00 39.10 -17.52
C PHE A 460 7.52 38.97 -17.71
N ASP A 461 8.17 39.96 -18.32
CA ASP A 461 9.61 39.92 -18.58
C ASP A 461 10.44 39.84 -17.29
N LYS A 462 9.94 40.45 -16.21
CA LYS A 462 10.57 40.39 -14.87
C LYS A 462 10.24 39.11 -14.10
N LEU A 463 9.27 38.32 -14.57
CA LEU A 463 8.94 37.05 -13.96
C LEU A 463 10.08 36.06 -14.28
N PRO A 464 10.76 35.48 -13.29
CA PRO A 464 11.88 34.59 -13.57
C PRO A 464 11.40 33.26 -14.18
N PRO A 465 12.26 32.52 -14.91
CA PRO A 465 11.92 31.26 -15.56
C PRO A 465 11.38 30.20 -14.58
N SER A 466 11.80 30.20 -13.31
CA SER A 466 11.24 29.29 -12.29
C SER A 466 9.75 29.53 -11.97
N GLN A 467 9.19 30.65 -12.42
CA GLN A 467 7.82 31.09 -12.21
C GLN A 467 7.00 31.10 -13.51
N ARG A 468 7.54 30.55 -14.61
CA ARG A 468 6.89 30.44 -15.91
C ARG A 468 6.50 29.00 -16.21
N PHE A 469 5.52 28.82 -17.08
CA PHE A 469 5.07 27.48 -17.48
C PHE A 469 5.71 27.03 -18.79
N TYR A 470 5.96 25.73 -18.91
CA TYR A 470 6.56 25.10 -20.08
C TYR A 470 5.88 23.75 -20.35
N ALA A 471 5.69 23.39 -21.61
CA ALA A 471 5.19 22.08 -22.01
C ALA A 471 6.20 21.33 -22.89
N GLY A 472 5.98 20.03 -23.11
CA GLY A 472 6.86 19.14 -23.87
C GLY A 472 7.79 18.27 -23.00
N GLY A 473 8.10 17.07 -23.47
CA GLY A 473 8.89 16.06 -22.76
C GLY A 473 8.08 14.94 -22.09
N ALA A 474 8.76 14.02 -21.42
CA ALA A 474 8.22 12.75 -20.92
C ALA A 474 7.03 12.88 -19.97
N ARG A 475 7.00 13.95 -19.16
CA ARG A 475 5.92 14.23 -18.18
C ARG A 475 4.96 15.33 -18.62
N SER A 476 4.99 15.75 -19.89
CA SER A 476 4.10 16.77 -20.44
C SER A 476 3.46 16.30 -21.75
N VAL A 477 4.03 16.61 -22.90
CA VAL A 477 3.56 16.13 -24.21
C VAL A 477 4.67 15.31 -24.84
N ARG A 478 4.56 13.97 -24.75
CA ARG A 478 5.56 13.07 -25.34
C ARG A 478 5.56 13.19 -26.85
N GLY A 479 6.74 13.29 -27.44
CA GLY A 479 6.94 13.49 -28.88
C GLY A 479 7.61 14.83 -29.18
N TYR A 480 7.40 15.83 -28.31
CA TYR A 480 8.10 17.11 -28.34
C TYR A 480 9.32 17.07 -27.40
N ALA A 481 10.31 17.93 -27.66
CA ALA A 481 11.45 18.10 -26.78
C ALA A 481 11.02 18.64 -25.41
N PHE A 482 11.88 18.42 -24.41
CA PHE A 482 11.63 18.87 -23.05
C PHE A 482 11.53 20.40 -23.02
N ARG A 483 10.38 20.92 -22.58
CA ARG A 483 10.10 22.36 -22.41
C ARG A 483 10.04 23.23 -23.68
N THR A 484 10.03 22.64 -24.88
CA THR A 484 10.01 23.38 -26.15
C THR A 484 8.60 23.71 -26.68
N LEU A 485 7.54 23.30 -25.97
CA LEU A 485 6.20 23.83 -26.24
C LEU A 485 6.02 25.05 -25.35
N SER A 486 6.52 26.17 -25.85
CA SER A 486 6.67 27.43 -25.13
C SER A 486 6.57 28.60 -26.13
N PRO A 487 6.17 29.80 -25.69
CA PRO A 487 6.44 31.03 -26.43
C PRO A 487 7.95 31.24 -26.59
N GLU A 488 8.33 31.82 -27.72
CA GLU A 488 9.71 32.20 -28.03
C GLU A 488 9.88 33.73 -27.95
N ASN A 489 11.09 34.21 -27.64
CA ASN A 489 11.43 35.64 -27.78
C ASN A 489 11.88 35.97 -29.22
N GLU A 490 12.28 37.23 -29.46
CA GLU A 490 12.77 37.68 -30.78
C GLU A 490 14.05 36.95 -31.23
N ASP A 491 14.82 36.39 -30.30
CA ASP A 491 16.03 35.60 -30.56
C ASP A 491 15.74 34.11 -30.84
N GLY A 492 14.49 33.68 -30.69
CA GLY A 492 14.06 32.29 -30.84
C GLY A 492 14.30 31.42 -29.60
N ASP A 493 14.59 32.01 -28.43
CA ASP A 493 14.73 31.28 -27.17
C ASP A 493 13.36 30.94 -26.56
N ASP A 494 13.19 29.73 -26.03
CA ASP A 494 12.00 29.30 -25.30
C ASP A 494 11.87 30.03 -23.94
N ILE A 495 10.99 31.03 -23.87
CA ILE A 495 10.86 31.91 -22.69
C ILE A 495 9.81 31.50 -21.67
N GLY A 496 8.96 30.53 -21.97
CA GLY A 496 7.86 30.06 -21.13
C GLY A 496 6.59 30.90 -21.25
N GLY A 497 5.47 30.35 -20.78
CA GLY A 497 4.14 30.94 -20.84
C GLY A 497 3.60 31.41 -19.49
N ARG A 498 2.51 32.17 -19.56
CA ARG A 498 1.65 32.54 -18.42
C ARG A 498 0.59 31.49 -18.14
N TYR A 499 0.19 30.72 -19.14
CA TYR A 499 -0.84 29.71 -19.04
C TYR A 499 -0.29 28.36 -19.48
N LEU A 500 -0.77 27.28 -18.86
CA LEU A 500 -0.42 25.90 -19.15
C LEU A 500 -1.70 25.07 -19.21
N LEU A 501 -1.80 24.22 -20.21
CA LEU A 501 -2.76 23.13 -20.21
C LEU A 501 -2.12 21.90 -20.81
N VAL A 502 -2.08 20.81 -20.06
CA VAL A 502 -1.60 19.50 -20.53
C VAL A 502 -2.58 18.43 -20.08
N GLY A 503 -2.95 17.55 -21.00
CA GLY A 503 -3.74 16.35 -20.77
C GLY A 503 -3.04 15.12 -21.32
N SER A 504 -3.21 13.98 -20.65
CA SER A 504 -2.71 12.69 -21.14
C SER A 504 -3.67 11.56 -20.77
N VAL A 505 -3.87 10.66 -21.73
CA VAL A 505 -4.59 9.39 -21.56
C VAL A 505 -3.67 8.27 -21.99
N GLU A 506 -3.40 7.33 -21.08
CA GLU A 506 -2.56 6.16 -21.33
C GLU A 506 -3.30 4.89 -20.93
N ALA A 507 -3.24 3.87 -21.78
CA ALA A 507 -3.74 2.54 -21.47
C ALA A 507 -2.57 1.55 -21.48
N ASP A 508 -2.34 0.89 -20.35
CA ASP A 508 -1.33 -0.16 -20.22
C ASP A 508 -1.96 -1.54 -19.98
N TYR A 509 -1.20 -2.59 -20.32
CA TYR A 509 -1.57 -3.98 -20.11
C TYR A 509 -0.33 -4.85 -19.86
N LEU A 510 -0.32 -5.59 -18.73
CA LEU A 510 0.70 -6.57 -18.41
C LEU A 510 0.47 -7.86 -19.21
N LEU A 511 1.35 -8.11 -20.17
CA LEU A 511 1.29 -9.22 -21.12
C LEU A 511 1.78 -10.52 -20.45
N ILE A 512 3.02 -10.52 -19.94
CA ILE A 512 3.70 -11.72 -19.44
C ILE A 512 4.43 -11.36 -18.14
N GLY A 513 4.04 -12.01 -17.04
CA GLY A 513 4.60 -11.71 -15.72
C GLY A 513 4.47 -10.24 -15.39
N ASP A 514 5.61 -9.59 -15.19
CA ASP A 514 5.75 -8.16 -14.88
C ASP A 514 5.99 -7.27 -16.10
N PHE A 515 6.03 -7.84 -17.30
CA PHE A 515 6.21 -7.10 -18.55
C PHE A 515 4.87 -6.80 -19.21
N GLY A 516 4.74 -5.58 -19.73
CA GLY A 516 3.56 -5.10 -20.42
C GLY A 516 3.88 -4.11 -21.53
N ALA A 517 2.83 -3.65 -22.17
CA ALA A 517 2.86 -2.59 -23.16
C ALA A 517 1.85 -1.50 -22.81
N ALA A 518 2.06 -0.32 -23.37
CA ALA A 518 1.16 0.82 -23.23
C ALA A 518 0.98 1.53 -24.55
N VAL A 519 -0.15 2.22 -24.70
CA VAL A 519 -0.41 3.21 -25.73
C VAL A 519 -0.89 4.49 -25.07
N PHE A 520 -0.54 5.64 -25.63
CA PHE A 520 -0.91 6.92 -25.04
C PHE A 520 -1.19 8.00 -26.08
N PHE A 521 -1.98 8.98 -25.64
CA PHE A 521 -2.26 10.22 -26.33
C PHE A 521 -2.04 11.36 -25.33
N ASP A 522 -1.18 12.29 -25.69
CA ASP A 522 -0.87 13.49 -24.92
C ASP A 522 -1.27 14.72 -25.75
N ALA A 523 -1.76 15.76 -25.09
CA ALA A 523 -2.00 17.06 -25.72
C ALA A 523 -1.69 18.18 -24.74
N GLY A 524 -1.03 19.24 -25.19
CA GLY A 524 -0.74 20.35 -24.32
C GLY A 524 -0.11 21.54 -25.01
N ASP A 525 -0.08 22.66 -24.29
CA ASP A 525 0.47 23.93 -24.76
C ASP A 525 0.81 24.84 -23.57
N ALA A 526 1.75 25.76 -23.78
CA ALA A 526 2.07 26.85 -22.85
C ALA A 526 2.06 28.19 -23.60
N THR A 527 1.30 29.16 -23.12
CA THR A 527 0.95 30.38 -23.88
C THR A 527 1.03 31.65 -23.03
N LEU A 528 1.13 32.82 -23.67
CA LEU A 528 1.13 34.13 -22.99
C LEU A 528 -0.29 34.64 -22.68
N ASP A 529 -1.27 34.23 -23.48
CA ASP A 529 -2.69 34.55 -23.34
C ASP A 529 -3.51 33.24 -23.16
N PRO A 530 -4.75 33.30 -22.66
CA PRO A 530 -5.53 32.10 -22.35
C PRO A 530 -6.07 31.34 -23.58
N SER A 531 -5.55 31.60 -24.79
CA SER A 531 -5.90 30.89 -26.02
C SER A 531 -4.89 29.77 -26.29
N PHE A 532 -5.30 28.51 -26.11
CA PHE A 532 -4.42 27.36 -26.30
C PHE A 532 -4.51 26.77 -27.72
N SER A 533 -3.35 26.51 -28.32
CA SER A 533 -3.21 25.74 -29.57
C SER A 533 -2.57 24.38 -29.26
N LEU A 534 -3.35 23.50 -28.62
CA LEU A 534 -2.87 22.21 -28.09
C LEU A 534 -2.10 21.38 -29.14
N LYS A 535 -0.82 21.17 -28.86
CA LYS A 535 0.04 20.27 -29.63
C LYS A 535 -0.13 18.85 -29.12
N ARG A 536 -0.23 17.90 -30.05
CA ARG A 536 -0.61 16.51 -29.76
C ARG A 536 0.56 15.57 -30.02
N GLY A 537 0.68 14.58 -29.16
CA GLY A 537 1.68 13.51 -29.26
C GLY A 537 1.03 12.16 -29.02
N VAL A 538 1.43 11.16 -29.81
CA VAL A 538 0.92 9.79 -29.67
C VAL A 538 2.08 8.81 -29.61
N GLY A 539 1.88 7.70 -28.93
CA GLY A 539 2.94 6.71 -28.87
C GLY A 539 2.55 5.39 -28.24
N GLY A 540 3.55 4.52 -28.21
CA GLY A 540 3.49 3.23 -27.55
C GLY A 540 4.73 3.00 -26.73
N GLY A 541 4.63 2.14 -25.71
CA GLY A 541 5.76 1.91 -24.82
C GLY A 541 5.74 0.54 -24.17
N LEU A 542 6.90 0.16 -23.66
CA LEU A 542 7.09 -1.03 -22.85
C LEU A 542 6.97 -0.66 -21.37
N ARG A 543 6.40 -1.58 -20.59
CA ARG A 543 6.20 -1.45 -19.15
C ARG A 543 6.87 -2.62 -18.46
N TYR A 544 7.62 -2.36 -17.39
CA TYR A 544 8.15 -3.39 -16.52
C TYR A 544 7.90 -3.03 -15.05
N ARG A 545 7.13 -3.88 -14.37
CA ARG A 545 6.83 -3.74 -12.95
C ARG A 545 8.03 -4.23 -12.14
N SER A 546 8.87 -3.30 -11.71
CA SER A 546 10.04 -3.60 -10.87
C SER A 546 9.71 -3.48 -9.38
N PRO A 547 10.56 -4.01 -8.47
CA PRO A 547 10.40 -3.83 -7.03
C PRO A 547 10.43 -2.38 -6.54
N VAL A 548 10.91 -1.44 -7.36
CA VAL A 548 11.05 0.00 -7.01
C VAL A 548 10.07 0.89 -7.77
N GLY A 549 9.10 0.30 -8.46
CA GLY A 549 8.08 1.01 -9.25
C GLY A 549 8.08 0.61 -10.74
N MET A 550 7.29 1.32 -11.54
CA MET A 550 7.14 1.03 -12.96
C MET A 550 8.29 1.62 -13.77
N VAL A 551 8.93 0.78 -14.59
CA VAL A 551 9.87 1.21 -15.63
C VAL A 551 9.11 1.42 -16.93
N ARG A 552 9.30 2.57 -17.57
CA ARG A 552 8.61 2.99 -18.80
C ARG A 552 9.64 3.31 -19.86
N LEU A 553 9.52 2.67 -21.02
CA LEU A 553 10.26 2.99 -22.23
C LEU A 553 9.24 3.29 -23.33
N ASP A 554 9.08 4.56 -23.68
CA ASP A 554 8.07 5.04 -24.60
C ASP A 554 8.71 5.53 -25.90
N VAL A 555 8.05 5.27 -27.03
CA VAL A 555 8.34 5.89 -28.32
C VAL A 555 7.13 6.74 -28.68
N ALA A 556 7.37 8.03 -28.91
CA ALA A 556 6.32 9.02 -29.14
C ALA A 556 6.58 9.81 -30.42
N HIS A 557 5.53 10.05 -31.19
CA HIS A 557 5.55 10.86 -32.40
C HIS A 557 4.69 12.12 -32.21
N PRO A 558 5.25 13.33 -32.48
CA PRO A 558 4.46 14.56 -32.49
C PRO A 558 3.57 14.60 -33.75
N LEU A 559 2.31 15.00 -33.59
CA LEU A 559 1.34 15.06 -34.70
C LEU A 559 1.25 16.44 -35.36
N ASP A 560 1.75 17.48 -34.68
CA ASP A 560 1.63 18.87 -35.09
C ASP A 560 3.01 19.52 -35.36
N SER A 561 4.05 18.68 -35.55
CA SER A 561 5.38 19.07 -36.05
C SER A 561 5.94 18.02 -37.00
N ASN A 562 6.95 18.37 -37.80
CA ASN A 562 7.64 17.45 -38.70
C ASN A 562 8.82 16.73 -38.00
N ASP A 563 8.88 16.76 -36.68
CA ASP A 563 9.99 16.18 -35.94
C ASP A 563 9.93 14.64 -35.97
N ALA A 564 11.11 14.03 -35.87
CA ALA A 564 11.23 12.59 -35.71
C ALA A 564 10.59 12.12 -34.40
N PHE A 565 10.30 10.82 -34.32
CA PHE A 565 9.86 10.21 -33.06
C PHE A 565 10.93 10.39 -31.97
N ARG A 566 10.48 10.51 -30.72
CA ARG A 566 11.33 10.62 -29.54
C ARG A 566 11.16 9.40 -28.65
N ILE A 567 12.27 8.99 -28.06
CA ILE A 567 12.30 7.94 -27.04
C ILE A 567 12.26 8.61 -25.67
N HIS A 568 11.40 8.13 -24.78
CA HIS A 568 11.30 8.57 -23.40
C HIS A 568 11.57 7.41 -22.45
N PHE A 569 12.33 7.67 -21.40
CA PHE A 569 12.60 6.68 -20.35
C PHE A 569 12.30 7.26 -18.98
N SER A 570 11.62 6.48 -18.13
CA SER A 570 11.42 6.84 -16.72
C SER A 570 11.27 5.63 -15.82
N ILE A 571 11.61 5.81 -14.55
CA ILE A 571 11.40 4.84 -13.47
C ILE A 571 10.76 5.58 -12.30
N GLY A 572 9.68 5.02 -11.74
CA GLY A 572 9.04 5.52 -10.54
C GLY A 572 7.58 5.09 -10.38
N PRO A 573 6.94 5.47 -9.26
CA PRO A 573 5.52 5.24 -9.02
C PRO A 573 4.64 5.96 -10.05
N ASP A 574 3.38 5.53 -10.18
CA ASP A 574 2.42 6.12 -11.13
C ASP A 574 1.85 7.46 -10.67
N ILE A 575 1.56 7.62 -9.36
CA ILE A 575 0.87 8.79 -8.78
C ILE A 575 1.48 9.31 -7.49
#